data_AF-W4Q4T6-F1
#
_entry.id   AF-W4Q4T6-F1
#
_cell.length_a   1.000
_cell.length_b   1.000
_cell.length_c   1.000
_cell.angle_alpha   90.00
_cell.angle_beta   90.00
_cell.angle_gamma   90.00
#
_symmetry.space_group_name_H-M   'P 1'
#
loop_
_entity.id
_entity.type
_entity.pdbx_description
1 polymer ?
#
loop_
_entity_poly.entity_id
_entity_poly.type
_entity_poly.pdbx_seq_one_letter_code
_entity_poly.pdbx_strand_id
1 'polypeptide(L)'
;MLGSIGLIRFPDVYGRTHAATKSATLGVISIMIATFLFFLFIEGIFVGKILLAILFVFLTAPVAALMVARAAYRTGVPLWEKSTQERFEKNVRKETE
;
A
#
# COMPACT_ATOMS: atom_id res chain seq x y z
N MET A 1 -1.13 4.32 12.18
CA MET A 1 -2.12 3.79 13.14
C MET A 1 -3.36 3.21 12.45
N LEU A 2 -4.06 3.96 11.60
CA LEU A 2 -5.21 3.41 10.83
C LEU A 2 -4.85 2.20 9.96
N GLY A 3 -3.70 2.24 9.27
CA GLY A 3 -3.20 1.10 8.50
C GLY A 3 -2.97 -0.17 9.33
N SER A 4 -2.54 -0.04 10.59
CA SER A 4 -2.34 -1.17 11.51
C SER A 4 -3.67 -1.83 11.87
N ILE A 5 -4.73 -1.04 12.03
CA ILE A 5 -6.09 -1.55 12.26
C ILE A 5 -6.61 -2.25 11.00
N GLY A 6 -6.39 -1.65 9.82
CA GLY A 6 -6.72 -2.28 8.54
C GLY A 6 -6.02 -3.63 8.35
N LEU A 7 -4.76 -3.74 8.78
CA LEU A 7 -4.00 -4.98 8.72
C LEU A 7 -4.62 -6.11 9.56
N ILE A 8 -5.24 -5.79 10.70
CA ILE A 8 -5.89 -6.77 11.59
C ILE A 8 -7.32 -7.09 11.10
N ARG A 9 -7.99 -6.11 10.47
CA ARG A 9 -9.40 -6.24 10.04
C ARG A 9 -9.57 -6.97 8.71
N PHE A 10 -8.62 -6.85 7.78
CA PHE A 10 -8.74 -7.50 6.46
C PHE A 10 -8.39 -8.99 6.51
N PRO A 11 -9.25 -9.87 5.95
CA PRO A 11 -9.09 -11.32 6.05
C PRO A 11 -8.10 -11.93 5.06
N ASP A 12 -7.68 -11.20 4.03
CA ASP A 12 -6.77 -11.67 2.98
C ASP A 12 -5.45 -10.90 2.93
N VAL A 13 -4.42 -11.48 2.32
CA VAL A 13 -3.11 -10.83 2.18
C VAL A 13 -3.19 -9.59 1.29
N TYR A 14 -3.99 -9.62 0.22
CA TYR A 14 -4.11 -8.51 -0.73
C TYR A 14 -4.81 -7.30 -0.10
N GLY A 15 -5.94 -7.50 0.58
CA GLY A 15 -6.63 -6.44 1.33
C GLY A 15 -5.75 -5.84 2.44
N ARG A 16 -4.98 -6.68 3.15
CA ARG A 16 -4.00 -6.24 4.15
C ARG A 16 -2.89 -5.37 3.55
N THR A 17 -2.27 -5.81 2.46
CA THR A 17 -1.21 -5.06 1.77
C THR A 17 -1.74 -3.73 1.22
N HIS A 18 -2.96 -3.70 0.69
CA HIS A 18 -3.59 -2.46 0.19
C HIS A 18 -3.85 -1.46 1.31
N ALA A 19 -4.42 -1.92 2.42
CA ALA A 19 -4.71 -1.07 3.58
C ALA A 19 -3.44 -0.50 4.20
N ALA A 20 -2.41 -1.35 4.37
CA ALA A 20 -1.11 -0.93 4.89
C ALA A 20 -0.44 0.10 3.99
N THR A 21 -0.38 -0.18 2.69
CA THR A 21 0.32 0.68 1.72
C THR A 21 -0.34 2.06 1.62
N LYS A 22 -1.67 2.12 1.45
CA LYS A 22 -2.42 3.39 1.36
C LYS A 22 -2.26 4.25 2.60
N SER A 23 -2.36 3.64 3.79
CA SER A 23 -2.23 4.39 5.04
C SER A 23 -0.80 4.87 5.27
N ALA A 24 0.21 4.08 4.88
CA ALA A 24 1.60 4.42 5.08
C ALA A 24 2.04 5.56 4.14
N THR A 25 1.72 5.48 2.84
CA THR A 25 2.12 6.54 1.89
C THR A 25 1.47 7.87 2.22
N LEU A 26 0.17 7.91 2.52
CA LEU A 26 -0.51 9.15 2.91
C LEU A 26 0.08 9.75 4.20
N GLY A 27 0.38 8.91 5.20
CA GLY A 27 0.95 9.36 6.46
C GLY A 27 2.37 9.91 6.31
N VAL A 28 3.21 9.26 5.51
CA VAL A 28 4.57 9.73 5.28
C VAL A 28 4.56 11.02 4.47
N ILE A 29 3.76 11.10 3.41
CA ILE A 29 3.66 12.32 2.57
C ILE A 29 3.15 13.49 3.39
N SER A 30 2.12 13.31 4.24
CA SER A 30 1.59 14.42 5.04
C SER A 30 2.61 14.97 6.03
N ILE A 31 3.36 14.10 6.71
CA ILE A 31 4.42 14.50 7.63
C ILE A 31 5.54 15.23 6.87
N MET A 32 5.97 14.70 5.73
CA MET A 32 7.04 15.33 4.94
C MET A 32 6.64 16.69 4.37
N ILE A 33 5.39 16.86 3.94
CA ILE A 33 4.85 18.16 3.53
C ILE A 33 4.83 19.12 4.73
N ALA A 34 4.38 18.68 5.91
CA ALA A 34 4.42 19.50 7.11
C ALA A 34 5.84 19.93 7.48
N THR A 35 6.83 19.03 7.37
CA THR A 35 8.24 19.34 7.58
C THR A 35 8.75 20.36 6.55
N PHE A 36 8.40 20.20 5.28
CA PHE A 36 8.78 21.15 4.24
C PHE A 36 8.19 22.55 4.51
N LEU A 37 6.91 22.63 4.88
CA LEU A 37 6.26 23.89 5.24
C LEU A 37 6.88 24.52 6.49
N PHE A 38 7.25 23.73 7.49
CA PHE A 38 7.93 24.21 8.69
C PHE A 38 9.24 24.91 8.35
N PHE A 39 10.13 24.25 7.59
CA PHE A 39 11.42 24.86 7.21
C PHE A 39 11.26 26.07 6.28
N LEU A 40 10.25 26.05 5.41
CA LEU A 40 9.99 27.16 4.50
C LEU A 40 9.46 28.40 5.22
N PHE A 41 8.50 28.24 6.13
CA PHE A 41 7.81 29.37 6.77
C PHE A 41 8.44 29.85 8.08
N ILE A 42 9.07 28.96 8.85
CA ILE A 42 9.64 29.31 10.16
C ILE A 42 11.12 29.65 10.05
N GLU A 43 11.90 28.83 9.34
CA GLU A 43 13.34 29.06 9.19
C GLU A 43 13.71 29.84 7.92
N GLY A 44 12.79 29.94 6.95
CA GLY A 44 13.06 30.62 5.67
C GLY A 44 14.00 29.85 4.75
N ILE A 45 14.26 28.57 5.03
CA ILE A 45 15.23 27.74 4.31
C ILE A 45 14.50 26.82 3.34
N PHE A 46 14.85 26.94 2.05
CA PHE A 46 14.34 26.03 1.03
C PHE A 46 15.14 24.72 1.02
N VAL A 47 14.56 23.65 1.57
CA VAL A 47 15.20 22.33 1.61
C VAL A 47 14.70 21.44 0.47
N GLY A 48 15.29 21.60 -0.72
CA GLY A 48 14.94 20.80 -1.91
C GLY A 48 15.13 19.28 -1.74
N LYS A 49 15.99 18.86 -0.80
CA LYS A 49 16.20 17.43 -0.46
C LYS A 49 14.91 16.77 0.05
N ILE A 50 14.01 17.50 0.72
CA ILE A 50 12.74 16.96 1.21
C ILE A 50 11.83 16.56 0.05
N LEU A 51 11.73 17.38 -1.00
CA LEU A 51 10.96 17.05 -2.21
C LEU A 51 11.49 15.78 -2.88
N LEU A 52 12.81 15.65 -2.98
CA LEU A 52 13.47 14.47 -3.54
C LEU A 52 13.18 13.21 -2.71
N ALA A 53 13.18 13.34 -1.38
CA ALA A 53 12.83 12.26 -0.47
C ALA A 53 11.34 11.87 -0.58
N ILE A 54 10.42 12.83 -0.75
CA ILE A 54 8.99 12.55 -0.98
C ILE A 54 8.83 11.73 -2.26
N LEU A 55 9.46 12.19 -3.35
CA LEU A 55 9.41 11.49 -4.63
C LEU A 55 9.97 10.07 -4.52
N PHE A 56 11.10 9.91 -3.85
CA PHE A 56 11.73 8.62 -3.65
C PHE A 56 10.82 7.65 -2.89
N VAL A 57 10.30 8.05 -1.73
CA VAL A 57 9.40 7.21 -0.94
C VAL A 57 8.10 6.88 -1.71
N PHE A 58 7.57 7.87 -2.44
CA PHE A 58 6.38 7.68 -3.26
C PHE A 58 6.58 6.67 -4.39
N LEU A 59 7.78 6.57 -4.96
CA LEU A 59 8.13 5.56 -5.95
C LEU A 59 8.40 4.20 -5.32
N THR A 60 9.11 4.15 -4.19
CA THR A 60 9.50 2.88 -3.56
C THR A 60 8.31 2.15 -2.95
N ALA A 61 7.37 2.85 -2.32
CA ALA A 61 6.26 2.22 -1.60
C ALA A 61 5.31 1.39 -2.49
N PRO A 62 4.85 1.88 -3.67
CA PRO A 62 4.05 1.08 -4.60
C PRO A 62 4.79 -0.11 -5.18
N VAL A 63 6.08 0.06 -5.50
CA VAL A 63 6.92 -1.03 -6.04
C VAL A 63 7.08 -2.15 -5.02
N ALA A 64 7.36 -1.81 -3.76
CA ALA A 64 7.43 -2.77 -2.67
C ALA A 64 6.09 -3.50 -2.46
N ALA A 65 4.98 -2.76 -2.46
CA ALA A 65 3.64 -3.33 -2.32
C ALA A 65 3.29 -4.31 -3.47
N LEU A 66 3.63 -3.95 -4.70
CA LEU A 66 3.42 -4.80 -5.88
C LEU A 66 4.26 -6.08 -5.81
N MET A 67 5.51 -5.99 -5.36
CA MET A 67 6.37 -7.16 -5.18
C MET A 67 5.79 -8.13 -4.14
N VAL A 68 5.28 -7.61 -3.01
CA VAL A 68 4.61 -8.43 -2.00
C VAL A 68 3.36 -9.11 -2.56
N ALA A 69 2.52 -8.37 -3.29
CA ALA A 69 1.32 -8.94 -3.92
C ALA A 69 1.66 -10.02 -4.97
N ARG A 70 2.69 -9.78 -5.80
CA ARG A 70 3.18 -10.76 -6.79
C ARG A 70 3.76 -12.00 -6.13
N ALA A 71 4.50 -11.84 -5.04
CA ALA A 71 5.03 -12.96 -4.28
C ALA A 71 3.90 -13.81 -3.70
N ALA A 72 2.91 -13.18 -3.06
CA ALA A 72 1.73 -13.87 -2.50
C ALA A 72 0.97 -14.65 -3.57
N TYR A 73 0.79 -14.05 -4.76
CA TYR A 73 0.13 -14.70 -5.89
C TYR A 73 0.92 -15.93 -6.38
N ARG A 74 2.24 -15.80 -6.55
CA ARG A 74 3.09 -16.93 -6.99
C ARG A 74 3.17 -18.07 -5.98
N THR A 75 3.05 -17.77 -4.69
CA THR A 75 3.01 -18.80 -3.63
C THR A 75 1.64 -19.46 -3.48
N GLY A 76 0.64 -19.08 -4.29
CA GLY A 76 -0.70 -19.68 -4.25
C GLY A 76 -1.49 -19.31 -3.00
N VAL A 77 -1.26 -18.11 -2.44
CA VAL A 77 -2.04 -17.64 -1.29
C VAL A 77 -3.49 -17.46 -1.72
N PRO A 78 -4.45 -18.17 -1.08
CA PRO A 78 -5.85 -18.11 -1.47
C PRO A 78 -6.39 -16.68 -1.29
N LEU A 79 -7.20 -16.24 -2.24
CA LEU A 79 -7.90 -14.97 -2.13
C LEU A 79 -9.02 -15.09 -1.08
N TRP A 80 -9.56 -13.95 -0.66
CA TRP A 80 -10.74 -13.97 0.20
C TRP A 80 -11.88 -14.73 -0.51
N GLU A 81 -12.50 -15.67 0.19
CA GLU A 81 -13.62 -16.48 -0.30
C GLU A 81 -14.82 -15.67 -0.85
N LYS A 82 -15.02 -14.44 -0.35
CA LYS A 82 -16.06 -13.52 -0.84
C LYS A 82 -15.61 -12.68 -2.04
N SER A 83 -14.39 -12.84 -2.52
CA SER A 83 -13.90 -12.10 -3.68
C SER A 83 -14.56 -12.61 -4.96
N THR A 84 -14.93 -11.67 -5.85
CA THR A 84 -15.53 -12.01 -7.15
C THR A 84 -14.59 -12.86 -8.00
N GLN A 85 -13.27 -12.70 -7.80
CA GLN A 85 -12.23 -13.41 -8.53
C GLN A 85 -12.14 -14.89 -8.12
N GLU A 86 -12.16 -15.18 -6.81
CA GLU A 86 -12.26 -16.57 -6.29
C GLU A 86 -13.56 -17.24 -6.77
N ARG A 87 -14.67 -16.48 -6.79
CA ARG A 87 -15.96 -17.00 -7.27
C ARG A 87 -15.92 -17.35 -8.76
N PHE A 88 -15.20 -16.56 -9.55
CA PHE A 88 -14.98 -16.83 -10.98
C PHE A 88 -14.12 -18.08 -11.18
N GLU A 89 -12.98 -18.20 -10.48
CA GLU A 89 -12.14 -19.40 -10.55
C GLU A 89 -12.89 -20.66 -10.12
N LYS A 90 -13.71 -20.60 -9.06
CA LYS A 90 -14.58 -21.71 -8.63
C LYS A 90 -15.62 -22.08 -9.70
N ASN A 91 -16.19 -21.11 -10.42
CA ASN A 91 -17.18 -21.38 -11.47
C ASN A 91 -16.55 -22.01 -12.72
N VAL A 92 -15.40 -21.50 -13.17
CA VAL A 92 -14.66 -22.07 -14.31
C VAL A 92 -14.24 -23.51 -14.02
N ARG A 93 -13.78 -23.77 -12.79
CA ARG A 93 -13.40 -25.14 -12.37
C ARG A 93 -14.59 -26.10 -12.40
N LYS A 94 -15.79 -25.65 -12.00
CA LYS A 94 -17.03 -26.45 -12.05
C LYS A 94 -17.54 -26.73 -13.47
N GLU A 95 -17.24 -25.88 -14.45
CA GLU A 95 -17.63 -26.12 -15.85
C GLU A 95 -16.69 -27.11 -16.57
N THR A 96 -15.51 -27.37 -16.00
CA THR A 96 -14.48 -28.24 -16.60
C THR A 96 -14.53 -29.67 -16.04
N GLU A 97 -15.30 -29.91 -14.97
CA GLU A 97 -15.54 -31.22 -14.31
C GLU A 97 -16.88 -31.84 -14.76
#